data_AF-A0A662QH12-F1
#
_entry.id   AF-A0A662QH12-F1
#
_cell.length_a   1.000
_cell.length_b   1.000
_cell.length_c   1.000
_cell.angle_alpha   90.00
_cell.angle_beta   90.00
_cell.angle_gamma   90.00
#
_symmetry.space_group_name_H-M   'P 1'
#
loop_
_entity.id
_entity.type
_entity.pdbx_description
1 polymer ?
#
loop_
_entity_poly.entity_id
_entity_poly.type
_entity_poly.pdbx_seq_one_letter_code
_entity_poly.pdbx_strand_id
1 'polypeptide(L)'
;MKEVKDLENRIRKKLQQIRERIRAGDESEIVAWIIPNELACSQRPLRDDPRFGGRTPLPPEAKPLVIKWVRRIKEMGIRSIICLLEEQQLNRYYVEGGLNLHPCGLLGYYKSQGFEVRHFPMTDYQRPDESYMQKVLEAFKELPKPVLLHCSAAIDRTTPVAAFIAYHYKEDKCK
;
A
#
# COMPACT_ATOMS: atom_id res chain seq x y z
N MET A 1 24.18 -3.21 -1.17
CA MET A 1 23.65 -2.00 -0.50
C MET A 1 23.42 -0.80 -1.45
N LYS A 2 24.40 -0.37 -2.27
CA LYS A 2 24.21 0.76 -3.20
C LYS A 2 23.04 0.56 -4.17
N GLU A 3 22.93 -0.62 -4.77
CA GLU A 3 21.86 -0.96 -5.73
C GLU A 3 20.46 -0.93 -5.11
N VAL A 4 20.30 -1.48 -3.89
CA VAL A 4 19.03 -1.41 -3.14
C VAL A 4 18.65 0.05 -2.88
N LYS A 5 19.62 0.91 -2.54
CA LYS A 5 19.36 2.34 -2.30
C LYS A 5 18.96 3.08 -3.57
N ASP A 6 19.60 2.78 -4.69
CA ASP A 6 19.25 3.35 -6.00
C ASP A 6 17.85 2.91 -6.45
N LEU A 7 17.48 1.65 -6.17
CA LEU A 7 16.13 1.15 -6.38
C LEU A 7 15.11 1.87 -5.47
N GLU A 8 15.39 2.00 -4.17
CA GLU A 8 14.55 2.76 -3.23
C GLU A 8 14.26 4.18 -3.74
N ASN A 9 15.29 4.89 -4.19
CA ASN A 9 15.16 6.25 -4.71
C ASN A 9 14.31 6.33 -5.98
N ARG A 10 14.46 5.37 -6.91
CA ARG A 10 13.61 5.29 -8.12
C ARG A 10 12.15 5.03 -7.77
N ILE A 11 11.89 4.09 -6.86
CA ILE A 11 10.54 3.76 -6.38
C ILE A 11 9.91 5.00 -5.72
N ARG A 12 10.67 5.68 -4.85
CA ARG A 12 10.24 6.92 -4.17
C ARG A 12 9.81 7.99 -5.16
N LYS A 13 10.63 8.25 -6.20
CA LYS A 13 10.31 9.24 -7.24
C LYS A 13 9.03 8.90 -7.99
N LYS A 14 8.84 7.63 -8.37
CA LYS A 14 7.61 7.18 -9.07
C LYS A 14 6.37 7.33 -8.19
N LEU A 15 6.45 6.97 -6.91
CA LEU A 15 5.34 7.12 -5.97
C LEU A 15 5.03 8.60 -5.70
N GLN A 16 6.03 9.48 -5.61
CA GLN A 16 5.81 10.92 -5.51
C GLN A 16 5.04 11.48 -6.72
N GLN A 17 5.41 11.07 -7.94
CA GLN A 17 4.70 11.48 -9.15
C GLN A 17 3.23 11.04 -9.15
N ILE A 18 2.95 9.78 -8.78
CA ILE A 18 1.57 9.28 -8.67
C ILE A 18 0.77 10.08 -7.65
N ARG A 19 1.37 10.38 -6.49
CA ARG A 19 0.73 11.17 -5.45
C ARG A 19 0.37 12.57 -5.93
N GLU A 20 1.28 13.26 -6.61
CA GLU A 20 1.05 14.59 -7.17
C GLU A 20 -0.10 14.58 -8.19
N ARG A 21 -0.14 13.57 -9.07
CA ARG A 21 -1.25 13.38 -10.02
C ARG A 21 -2.59 13.20 -9.32
N ILE A 22 -2.64 12.35 -8.29
CA ILE A 22 -3.88 12.11 -7.52
C ILE A 22 -4.33 13.40 -6.81
N ARG A 23 -3.42 14.19 -6.22
CA ARG A 23 -3.77 15.50 -5.62
C ARG A 23 -4.33 16.48 -6.65
N ALA A 24 -3.86 16.41 -7.89
CA ALA A 24 -4.38 17.20 -9.01
C ALA A 24 -5.70 16.66 -9.60
N GLY A 25 -6.24 15.56 -9.06
CA GLY A 25 -7.46 14.91 -9.54
C GLY A 25 -7.25 13.94 -10.72
N ASP A 26 -6.01 13.72 -11.15
CA ASP A 26 -5.65 12.70 -12.13
C ASP A 26 -5.41 11.37 -11.43
N GLU A 27 -6.44 10.51 -11.46
CA GLU A 27 -6.32 9.16 -10.94
C GLU A 27 -6.04 8.12 -12.04
N SER A 28 -5.56 8.48 -13.24
CA SER A 28 -5.31 7.49 -14.31
C SER A 28 -4.29 6.41 -13.91
N GLU A 29 -3.39 6.73 -12.99
CA GLU A 29 -2.45 5.79 -12.37
C GLU A 29 -2.54 5.91 -10.84
N ILE A 30 -2.88 4.81 -10.15
CA ILE A 30 -3.01 4.80 -8.67
C ILE A 30 -2.05 3.83 -7.96
N VAL A 31 -1.27 3.07 -8.74
CA VAL A 31 -0.26 2.14 -8.24
C VAL A 31 1.04 2.31 -9.03
N ALA A 32 2.17 2.10 -8.38
CA ALA A 32 3.47 1.92 -9.03
C ALA A 32 3.78 0.42 -9.12
N TRP A 33 3.92 -0.11 -10.33
CA TRP A 33 4.43 -1.47 -10.54
C TRP A 33 5.94 -1.51 -10.32
N ILE A 34 6.37 -2.16 -9.24
CA ILE A 34 7.78 -2.29 -8.86
C ILE A 34 8.37 -3.53 -9.53
N ILE A 35 7.60 -4.62 -9.52
CA ILE A 35 7.87 -5.84 -10.28
C ILE A 35 6.63 -6.05 -11.16
N PRO A 36 6.75 -6.02 -12.50
CA PRO A 36 5.60 -6.14 -13.39
C PRO A 36 4.75 -7.38 -13.07
N ASN A 37 3.44 -7.20 -12.93
CA ASN A 37 2.46 -8.25 -12.61
C ASN A 37 2.69 -9.01 -11.28
N GLU A 38 3.61 -8.55 -10.42
CA GLU A 38 3.95 -9.26 -9.17
C GLU A 38 3.91 -8.38 -7.93
N LEU A 39 4.49 -7.18 -7.98
CA LEU A 39 4.53 -6.25 -6.85
C LEU A 39 4.13 -4.85 -7.31
N ALA A 40 3.02 -4.38 -6.77
CA ALA A 40 2.57 -2.99 -6.87
C ALA A 40 2.74 -2.28 -5.53
N CYS A 41 2.92 -0.96 -5.56
CA CYS A 41 2.91 -0.09 -4.39
C CYS A 41 1.91 1.04 -4.55
N SER A 42 1.23 1.42 -3.48
CA SER A 42 0.34 2.58 -3.46
C SER A 42 0.32 3.26 -2.10
N GLN A 43 -0.28 4.44 -2.04
CA GLN A 43 -0.73 5.05 -0.80
C GLN A 43 -1.96 4.32 -0.24
N ARG A 44 -2.33 4.60 1.03
CA ARG A 44 -3.64 4.16 1.56
C ARG A 44 -4.79 4.77 0.76
N PRO A 45 -5.98 4.14 0.75
CA PRO A 45 -7.15 4.71 0.09
C PRO A 45 -7.38 6.17 0.51
N LEU A 46 -7.56 7.02 -0.50
CA LEU A 46 -7.85 8.45 -0.37
C LEU A 46 -6.78 9.30 0.33
N ARG A 47 -5.53 8.84 0.51
CA ARG A 47 -4.48 9.63 1.18
C ARG A 47 -4.24 11.00 0.55
N ASP A 48 -4.25 11.08 -0.76
CA ASP A 48 -4.02 12.31 -1.53
C ASP A 48 -5.28 12.70 -2.35
N ASP A 49 -6.44 12.14 -2.03
CA ASP A 49 -7.70 12.52 -2.69
C ASP A 49 -7.95 14.04 -2.52
N PRO A 50 -8.35 14.78 -3.57
CA PRO A 50 -8.50 16.23 -3.49
C PRO A 50 -9.52 16.72 -2.45
N ARG A 51 -10.49 15.88 -2.08
CA ARG A 51 -11.55 16.21 -1.11
C ARG A 51 -11.25 15.69 0.29
N PHE A 52 -10.58 14.54 0.39
CA PHE A 52 -10.44 13.79 1.64
C PHE A 52 -8.99 13.53 2.09
N GLY A 53 -7.96 13.86 1.30
CA GLY A 53 -6.56 13.48 1.57
C GLY A 53 -5.95 14.00 2.87
N GLY A 54 -6.36 15.20 3.28
CA GLY A 54 -5.99 15.79 4.57
C GLY A 54 -6.93 15.47 5.73
N ARG A 55 -8.07 14.80 5.47
CA ARG A 55 -9.10 14.59 6.49
C ARG A 55 -8.81 13.37 7.35
N THR A 56 -8.94 13.57 8.65
CA THR A 56 -8.87 12.52 9.66
C THR A 56 -9.81 12.88 10.82
N PRO A 57 -10.76 12.01 11.18
CA PRO A 57 -11.10 10.76 10.51
C PRO A 57 -11.77 10.97 9.12
N LEU A 58 -11.91 9.91 8.31
CA LEU A 58 -12.69 9.98 7.07
C LEU A 58 -14.18 9.92 7.38
N PRO A 59 -15.01 10.86 6.87
CA PRO A 59 -16.44 10.89 7.17
C PRO A 59 -17.22 9.92 6.26
N PRO A 60 -18.51 9.64 6.54
CA PRO A 60 -19.31 8.67 5.78
C PRO A 60 -19.36 8.92 4.27
N GLU A 61 -19.31 10.18 3.83
CA GLU A 61 -19.34 10.58 2.42
C GLU A 61 -18.09 10.13 1.64
N ALA A 62 -17.00 9.79 2.34
CA ALA A 62 -15.79 9.24 1.73
C ALA A 62 -15.94 7.76 1.33
N LYS A 63 -16.95 7.05 1.89
CA LYS A 63 -17.13 5.60 1.73
C LYS A 63 -17.17 5.17 0.25
N PRO A 64 -17.97 5.79 -0.64
CA PRO A 64 -18.02 5.39 -2.05
C PRO A 64 -16.67 5.51 -2.75
N LEU A 65 -15.81 6.45 -2.35
CA LEU A 65 -14.49 6.64 -2.95
C LEU A 65 -13.48 5.60 -2.46
N VAL A 66 -13.55 5.20 -1.19
CA VAL A 66 -12.77 4.04 -0.71
C VAL A 66 -13.19 2.78 -1.45
N ILE A 67 -14.50 2.55 -1.61
CA ILE A 67 -15.03 1.41 -2.39
C ILE A 67 -14.53 1.47 -3.84
N LYS A 68 -14.62 2.63 -4.49
CA LYS A 68 -14.10 2.84 -5.86
C LYS A 68 -12.61 2.51 -5.93
N TRP A 69 -11.81 2.99 -4.99
CA TRP A 69 -10.37 2.72 -4.96
C TRP A 69 -10.09 1.22 -4.85
N VAL A 70 -10.80 0.50 -3.97
CA VAL A 70 -10.66 -0.95 -3.80
C VAL A 70 -11.10 -1.71 -5.06
N ARG A 71 -12.19 -1.29 -5.70
CA ARG A 71 -12.63 -1.87 -6.97
C ARG A 71 -11.55 -1.72 -8.04
N ARG A 72 -10.92 -0.55 -8.14
CA ARG A 72 -9.88 -0.30 -9.13
C ARG A 72 -8.64 -1.17 -8.96
N ILE A 73 -8.15 -1.35 -7.73
CA ILE A 73 -7.01 -2.27 -7.52
C ILE A 73 -7.39 -3.72 -7.85
N LYS A 74 -8.66 -4.12 -7.63
CA LYS A 74 -9.18 -5.43 -8.02
C LYS A 74 -9.24 -5.59 -9.55
N GLU A 75 -9.71 -4.56 -10.26
CA GLU A 75 -9.74 -4.51 -11.74
C GLU A 75 -8.33 -4.57 -12.36
N MET A 76 -7.31 -4.10 -11.64
CA MET A 76 -5.89 -4.27 -12.02
C MET A 76 -5.36 -5.69 -11.80
N GLY A 77 -6.19 -6.62 -11.32
CA GLY A 77 -5.83 -8.01 -11.10
C GLY A 77 -5.08 -8.28 -9.80
N ILE A 78 -4.92 -7.30 -8.90
CA ILE A 78 -4.30 -7.51 -7.57
C ILE A 78 -5.07 -8.63 -6.85
N ARG A 79 -4.32 -9.60 -6.31
CA ARG A 79 -4.89 -10.73 -5.55
C ARG A 79 -4.63 -10.63 -4.06
N SER A 80 -3.56 -9.96 -3.67
CA SER A 80 -3.14 -9.88 -2.28
C SER A 80 -2.75 -8.47 -1.86
N ILE A 81 -2.88 -8.16 -0.56
CA ILE A 81 -2.52 -6.87 0.02
C ILE A 81 -1.61 -7.08 1.23
N ILE A 82 -0.48 -6.39 1.24
CA ILE A 82 0.36 -6.20 2.43
C ILE A 82 0.14 -4.77 2.92
N CYS A 83 -0.46 -4.64 4.10
CA CYS A 83 -0.68 -3.35 4.76
C CYS A 83 0.40 -3.10 5.83
N LEU A 84 1.02 -1.93 5.77
CA LEU A 84 2.05 -1.48 6.74
C LEU A 84 1.55 -0.41 7.73
N LEU A 85 0.27 -0.04 7.66
CA LEU A 85 -0.32 0.93 8.60
C LEU A 85 -0.36 0.36 10.02
N GLU A 86 -0.12 1.19 11.02
CA GLU A 86 -0.42 0.82 12.40
C GLU A 86 -1.93 0.68 12.62
N GLU A 87 -2.31 -0.12 13.62
CA GLU A 87 -3.70 -0.29 14.02
C GLU A 87 -4.38 1.03 14.37
N GLN A 88 -3.67 1.91 15.07
CA GLN A 88 -4.16 3.25 15.41
C GLN A 88 -4.43 4.09 14.16
N GLN A 89 -3.59 3.99 13.13
CA GLN A 89 -3.82 4.67 11.85
C GLN A 89 -5.03 4.08 11.13
N LEU A 90 -5.19 2.75 11.13
CA LEU A 90 -6.36 2.09 10.54
C LEU A 90 -7.66 2.52 11.22
N ASN A 91 -7.68 2.55 12.55
CA ASN A 91 -8.84 2.98 13.34
C ASN A 91 -9.18 4.45 13.05
N ARG A 92 -8.19 5.33 13.21
CA ARG A 92 -8.34 6.77 13.01
C ARG A 92 -8.86 7.13 11.62
N TYR A 93 -8.32 6.51 10.57
CA TYR A 93 -8.74 6.86 9.21
C TYR A 93 -10.05 6.20 8.79
N TYR A 94 -10.30 4.94 9.16
CA TYR A 94 -11.34 4.13 8.52
C TYR A 94 -12.46 3.65 9.47
N VAL A 95 -12.40 3.96 10.77
CA VAL A 95 -13.38 3.53 11.76
C VAL A 95 -13.96 4.73 12.53
N GLU A 96 -13.12 5.55 13.17
CA GLU A 96 -13.55 6.66 14.05
C GLU A 96 -14.54 7.64 13.41
N GLY A 97 -14.43 7.85 12.09
CA GLY A 97 -15.30 8.78 11.35
C GLY A 97 -16.64 8.21 10.92
N GLY A 98 -17.02 7.01 11.38
CA GLY A 98 -18.30 6.38 11.05
C GLY A 98 -18.38 5.92 9.59
N LEU A 99 -17.24 5.71 8.93
CA LEU A 99 -17.17 5.27 7.54
C LEU A 99 -17.89 3.93 7.30
N ASN A 100 -17.94 3.06 8.33
CA ASN A 100 -18.69 1.80 8.35
C ASN A 100 -18.46 0.95 7.09
N LEU A 101 -17.20 0.77 6.68
CA LEU A 101 -16.82 -0.07 5.53
C LEU A 101 -17.12 -1.56 5.80
N HIS A 102 -16.76 -2.01 7.00
CA HIS A 102 -16.87 -3.40 7.45
C HIS A 102 -16.68 -3.43 8.98
N PRO A 103 -17.23 -4.40 9.73
CA PRO A 103 -17.04 -4.50 11.19
C PRO A 103 -15.58 -4.51 11.63
N CYS A 104 -14.70 -5.15 10.84
CA CYS A 104 -13.24 -5.16 11.07
C CYS A 104 -12.48 -4.06 10.29
N GLY A 105 -13.12 -2.93 9.99
CA GLY A 105 -12.50 -1.79 9.31
C GLY A 105 -11.99 -2.08 7.91
N LEU A 106 -10.95 -1.34 7.47
CA LEU A 106 -10.41 -1.44 6.12
C LEU A 106 -9.86 -2.84 5.79
N LEU A 107 -9.13 -3.48 6.71
CA LEU A 107 -8.54 -4.79 6.46
C LEU A 107 -9.61 -5.88 6.32
N GLY A 108 -10.67 -5.81 7.13
CA GLY A 108 -11.83 -6.68 6.98
C GLY A 108 -12.55 -6.46 5.66
N TYR A 109 -12.67 -5.20 5.22
CA TYR A 109 -13.24 -4.88 3.92
C TYR A 109 -12.39 -5.45 2.78
N TYR A 110 -11.06 -5.36 2.82
CA TYR A 110 -10.21 -6.03 1.83
C TYR A 110 -10.46 -7.54 1.77
N LYS A 111 -10.49 -8.22 2.92
CA LYS A 111 -10.76 -9.66 2.97
C LYS A 111 -12.14 -9.99 2.39
N SER A 112 -13.17 -9.20 2.69
CA SER A 112 -14.52 -9.43 2.14
C SER A 112 -14.62 -9.20 0.63
N GLN A 113 -13.67 -8.44 0.04
CA GLN A 113 -13.55 -8.28 -1.41
C GLN A 113 -12.77 -9.43 -2.09
N GLY A 114 -12.29 -10.41 -1.33
CA GLY A 114 -11.58 -11.59 -1.83
C GLY A 114 -10.07 -11.43 -1.96
N PHE A 115 -9.47 -10.39 -1.35
CA PHE A 115 -8.01 -10.27 -1.27
C PHE A 115 -7.46 -11.18 -0.16
N GLU A 116 -6.30 -11.78 -0.40
CA GLU A 116 -5.49 -12.31 0.70
C GLU A 116 -4.74 -11.15 1.37
N VAL A 117 -4.87 -10.99 2.69
CA VAL A 117 -4.38 -9.81 3.40
C VAL A 117 -3.39 -10.21 4.49
N ARG A 118 -2.16 -9.67 4.42
CA ARG A 118 -1.19 -9.71 5.51
C ARG A 118 -0.99 -8.30 6.06
N HIS A 119 -0.92 -8.20 7.39
CA HIS A 119 -0.77 -6.93 8.09
C HIS A 119 0.52 -6.97 8.90
N PHE A 120 1.42 -6.05 8.60
CA PHE A 120 2.67 -5.83 9.33
C PHE A 120 2.63 -4.41 9.86
N PRO A 121 2.07 -4.17 11.06
CA PRO A 121 1.94 -2.82 11.59
C PRO A 121 3.32 -2.22 11.83
N MET A 122 3.46 -0.95 11.48
CA MET A 122 4.72 -0.23 11.65
C MET A 122 4.52 1.25 11.91
N THR A 123 4.93 1.71 13.09
CA THR A 123 5.79 2.89 13.28
C THR A 123 5.71 3.99 12.22
N ASP A 124 4.79 4.96 12.24
CA ASP A 124 4.82 6.07 11.29
C ASP A 124 6.17 6.79 11.39
N TYR A 125 6.73 7.17 10.23
CA TYR A 125 8.09 7.71 10.07
C TYR A 125 9.25 6.80 10.51
N GLN A 126 9.00 5.63 11.08
CA GLN A 126 10.05 4.66 11.36
C GLN A 126 10.56 4.06 10.04
N ARG A 127 11.87 3.90 9.91
CA ARG A 127 12.49 3.14 8.82
C ARG A 127 12.54 1.66 9.21
N PRO A 128 12.15 0.73 8.32
CA PRO A 128 12.11 -0.68 8.68
C PRO A 128 13.54 -1.21 8.77
N ASP A 129 13.80 -1.97 9.81
CA ASP A 129 15.03 -2.75 9.90
C ASP A 129 14.99 -3.96 8.96
N GLU A 130 16.14 -4.59 8.79
CA GLU A 130 16.28 -5.73 7.88
C GLU A 130 15.44 -6.93 8.32
N SER A 131 15.33 -7.20 9.63
CA SER A 131 14.53 -8.30 10.16
C SER A 131 13.05 -8.15 9.82
N TYR A 132 12.55 -6.91 9.86
CA TYR A 132 11.20 -6.56 9.46
C TYR A 132 11.03 -6.74 7.94
N MET A 133 11.95 -6.21 7.14
CA MET A 133 11.89 -6.35 5.69
C MET A 133 11.94 -7.82 5.24
N GLN A 134 12.73 -8.67 5.92
CA GLN A 134 12.78 -10.10 5.66
C GLN A 134 11.43 -10.78 5.93
N LYS A 135 10.78 -10.47 7.06
CA LYS A 135 9.44 -11.02 7.36
C LYS A 135 8.41 -10.64 6.27
N VAL A 136 8.48 -9.41 5.78
CA VAL A 136 7.58 -8.96 4.70
C VAL A 136 7.94 -9.62 3.37
N LEU A 137 9.22 -9.85 3.08
CA LEU A 137 9.66 -10.60 1.89
C LEU A 137 9.14 -12.04 1.90
N GLU A 138 9.25 -12.75 3.01
CA GLU A 138 8.74 -14.13 3.11
C GLU A 138 7.22 -14.18 2.92
N ALA A 139 6.47 -13.28 3.56
CA ALA A 139 5.03 -13.17 3.32
C ALA A 139 4.71 -12.79 1.86
N PHE A 140 5.49 -11.90 1.24
CA PHE A 140 5.34 -11.60 -0.17
C PHE A 140 5.50 -12.87 -1.00
N LYS A 141 6.54 -13.69 -0.79
CA LYS A 141 6.79 -14.93 -1.54
C LYS A 141 5.61 -15.91 -1.48
N GLU A 142 4.96 -16.04 -0.32
CA GLU A 142 3.81 -16.93 -0.10
C GLU A 142 2.52 -16.43 -0.78
N LEU A 143 2.33 -15.11 -0.88
CA LEU A 143 1.06 -14.53 -1.30
C LEU A 143 0.77 -14.69 -2.80
N PRO A 144 -0.50 -14.94 -3.20
CA PRO A 144 -0.93 -14.89 -4.59
C PRO A 144 -0.59 -13.57 -5.28
N LYS A 145 0.10 -13.62 -6.43
CA LYS A 145 0.53 -12.46 -7.22
C LYS A 145 -0.57 -11.93 -8.15
N PRO A 146 -0.73 -10.62 -8.36
CA PRO A 146 0.12 -9.56 -7.88
C PRO A 146 -0.26 -9.12 -6.45
N VAL A 147 0.75 -8.70 -5.71
CA VAL A 147 0.63 -8.19 -4.34
C VAL A 147 0.69 -6.66 -4.38
N LEU A 148 -0.24 -6.00 -3.69
CA LEU A 148 -0.18 -4.57 -3.42
C LEU A 148 0.40 -4.32 -2.02
N LEU A 149 1.50 -3.58 -1.95
CA LEU A 149 2.11 -3.11 -0.72
C LEU A 149 1.73 -1.64 -0.47
N HIS A 150 1.15 -1.32 0.69
CA HIS A 150 0.87 0.08 1.03
C HIS A 150 1.10 0.41 2.51
N CYS A 151 1.43 1.68 2.78
CA CYS A 151 1.37 2.28 4.11
C CYS A 151 0.40 3.49 4.06
N SER A 152 0.70 4.59 4.75
CA SER A 152 -0.06 5.84 4.61
C SER A 152 0.26 6.53 3.28
N ALA A 153 1.45 7.11 3.14
CA ALA A 153 1.86 7.87 1.95
C ALA A 153 2.61 7.03 0.89
N ALA A 154 2.89 5.76 1.15
CA ALA A 154 3.75 4.91 0.31
C ALA A 154 5.21 5.38 0.20
N ILE A 155 5.70 6.24 1.11
CA ILE A 155 7.04 6.79 1.01
C ILE A 155 7.97 6.11 2.02
N ASP A 156 7.99 6.53 3.28
CA ASP A 156 9.11 6.17 4.17
C ASP A 156 9.16 4.71 4.60
N ARG A 157 8.00 4.07 4.75
CA ARG A 157 7.89 2.63 5.07
C ARG A 157 7.87 1.76 3.82
N THR A 158 7.16 2.19 2.78
CA THR A 158 6.93 1.35 1.58
C THR A 158 8.14 1.31 0.66
N THR A 159 8.84 2.42 0.42
CA THR A 159 9.96 2.43 -0.53
C THR A 159 11.12 1.50 -0.11
N PRO A 160 11.60 1.49 1.16
CA PRO A 160 12.65 0.55 1.54
C PRO A 160 12.19 -0.91 1.48
N VAL A 161 10.98 -1.23 1.95
CA VAL A 161 10.44 -2.60 1.87
C VAL A 161 10.30 -3.06 0.42
N ALA A 162 9.74 -2.22 -0.45
CA ALA A 162 9.55 -2.55 -1.87
C ALA A 162 10.89 -2.76 -2.59
N ALA A 163 11.89 -1.92 -2.31
CA ALA A 163 13.23 -2.08 -2.87
C ALA A 163 13.90 -3.36 -2.37
N PHE A 164 13.78 -3.67 -1.08
CA PHE A 164 14.30 -4.91 -0.50
C PHE A 164 13.67 -6.13 -1.15
N ILE A 165 12.34 -6.16 -1.28
CA ILE A 165 11.63 -7.25 -1.97
C ILE A 165 12.10 -7.39 -3.40
N ALA A 166 12.10 -6.31 -4.18
CA ALA A 166 12.43 -6.37 -5.60
C ALA A 166 13.89 -6.75 -5.87
N TYR A 167 14.81 -6.40 -4.97
CA TYR A 167 16.20 -6.83 -5.06
C TYR A 167 16.33 -8.33 -4.76
N HIS A 168 15.90 -8.79 -3.58
CA HIS A 168 16.12 -10.17 -3.14
C HIS A 168 15.23 -11.20 -3.86
N TYR A 169 14.01 -10.82 -4.24
CA TYR A 169 13.14 -11.71 -5.00
C TYR A 169 13.65 -11.98 -6.42
N LYS A 170 14.37 -11.01 -7.01
CA LYS A 170 15.01 -11.20 -8.32
C LYS A 170 16.21 -12.14 -8.20
N GLU A 171 17.02 -12.00 -7.16
CA GLU A 171 18.15 -12.91 -6.89
C GLU A 171 17.68 -14.36 -6.71
N ASP A 172 16.57 -14.58 -6.01
CA ASP A 172 16.01 -15.93 -5.82
C ASP A 172 15.48 -16.55 -7.13
N LYS A 173 15.00 -15.76 -8.10
CA LYS A 173 14.55 -16.27 -9.41
C LYS A 173 15.68 -16.55 -10.40
N CYS A 174 16.87 -16.02 -10.17
CA CYS A 174 18.03 -16.20 -11.04
C CYS A 174 18.98 -17.33 -10.56
N LYS A 175 18.64 -17.99 -9.44
CA LYS A 175 19.29 -19.21 -8.94
C LYS A 175 18.47 -20.42 -9.36
#